data_AF-A0A2R6IPP4-F1
#
_entry.id   AF-A0A2R6IPP4-F1
#
_cell.length_a   1.000
_cell.length_b   1.000
_cell.length_c   1.000
_cell.angle_alpha   90.00
_cell.angle_beta   90.00
_cell.angle_gamma   90.00
#
_symmetry.space_group_name_H-M   'P 1'
#
loop_
_entity.id
_entity.type
_entity.pdbx_description
1 polymer ?
#
loop_
_entity_poly.entity_id
_entity_poly.type
_entity_poly.pdbx_seq_one_letter_code
_entity_poly.pdbx_strand_id
1 'polypeptide(L)'
;MSEAVKFGSKAAADRAREEHADLVCPVDDDKRMRTVHFVSDAPGSVLDQLRAQADEGTADRADDRPGQIPLTDAEKERISFSRNGVNVLWARSIKGLAQRHGVSDWTAYVDPTLTVDEHREVMENAGQEGGGARDDGDQLDAAREADAAAVEQAEGCNHARGHCEHGDPDACEYLTEACGYSADEVADLLAEPEPASDDGPTDTEADPLSPPAKLEGAQVGAYLRSVRGYLNATDAAAEHIKKLREALEHANDAARAINGIRSDASLDPIHFRKLEQANADLTDLMRMVASTCEECHADHSDHGHDTTAGNREDVREVAVDGASSTPVGTSDETDRAAADADT
;
A
#
# COMPACT_ATOMS: atom_id res chain seq x y z
N MET A 1 10.40 16.67 40.19
CA MET A 1 9.70 16.31 38.92
C MET A 1 10.25 14.96 38.49
N SER A 2 9.45 14.14 37.83
CA SER A 2 9.87 12.85 37.30
C SER A 2 9.68 12.80 35.80
N GLU A 3 10.52 12.03 35.13
CA GLU A 3 10.47 11.79 33.69
C GLU A 3 9.74 10.47 33.44
N ALA A 4 8.68 10.49 32.63
CA ALA A 4 7.86 9.31 32.39
C ALA A 4 8.23 8.62 31.07
N VAL A 5 8.43 7.30 31.12
CA VAL A 5 8.63 6.46 29.93
C VAL A 5 7.56 5.36 29.91
N LYS A 6 6.79 5.28 28.83
CA LYS A 6 5.69 4.33 28.69
C LYS A 6 6.14 3.12 27.89
N PHE A 7 6.33 2.00 28.57
CA PHE A 7 6.69 0.75 27.93
C PHE A 7 5.46 0.07 27.38
N GLY A 8 5.71 -0.72 26.36
CA GLY A 8 4.67 -1.45 25.70
C GLY A 8 3.97 -2.51 26.58
N SER A 9 4.72 -3.22 27.42
CA SER A 9 4.22 -4.29 28.30
C SER A 9 4.60 -4.01 29.75
N LYS A 10 3.83 -4.60 30.68
CA LYS A 10 4.14 -4.51 32.11
C LYS A 10 5.46 -5.22 32.44
N ALA A 11 5.76 -6.35 31.82
CA ALA A 11 7.02 -7.06 32.00
C ALA A 11 8.23 -6.22 31.54
N ALA A 12 8.12 -5.48 30.43
CA ALA A 12 9.19 -4.57 29.99
C ALA A 12 9.37 -3.40 30.96
N ALA A 13 8.27 -2.83 31.46
CA ALA A 13 8.32 -1.79 32.50
C ALA A 13 8.96 -2.33 33.80
N ASP A 14 8.66 -3.55 34.20
CA ASP A 14 9.22 -4.17 35.40
C ASP A 14 10.71 -4.49 35.24
N ARG A 15 11.16 -4.96 34.08
CA ARG A 15 12.60 -5.11 33.78
C ARG A 15 13.34 -3.78 33.83
N ALA A 16 12.78 -2.73 33.22
CA ALA A 16 13.38 -1.40 33.28
C ALA A 16 13.48 -0.88 34.73
N ARG A 17 12.50 -1.18 35.59
CA ARG A 17 12.57 -0.87 37.03
C ARG A 17 13.64 -1.66 37.77
N GLU A 18 13.91 -2.89 37.37
CA GLU A 18 14.93 -3.75 37.98
C GLU A 18 16.33 -3.34 37.54
N GLU A 19 16.52 -3.09 36.24
CA GLU A 19 17.80 -2.71 35.63
C GLU A 19 18.25 -1.30 36.04
N HIS A 20 17.31 -0.39 36.25
CA HIS A 20 17.56 1.00 36.61
C HIS A 20 16.93 1.39 37.95
N ALA A 21 16.92 0.47 38.92
CA ALA A 21 16.27 0.64 40.22
C ALA A 21 16.74 1.89 41.00
N ASP A 22 17.97 2.33 40.76
CA ASP A 22 18.60 3.52 41.33
C ASP A 22 18.08 4.83 40.72
N LEU A 23 17.49 4.77 39.53
CA LEU A 23 16.96 5.91 38.79
C LEU A 23 15.43 6.02 38.84
N VAL A 24 14.72 4.99 39.34
CA VAL A 24 13.26 5.01 39.48
C VAL A 24 12.83 6.02 40.56
N CYS A 25 11.85 6.86 40.24
CA CYS A 25 11.29 7.83 41.16
C CYS A 25 10.44 7.12 42.23
N PRO A 26 10.83 7.15 43.52
CA PRO A 26 10.14 6.41 44.58
C PRO A 26 8.78 7.01 44.97
N VAL A 27 8.48 8.23 44.52
CA VAL A 27 7.25 8.96 44.86
C VAL A 27 6.19 8.80 43.77
N ASP A 28 6.61 8.84 42.50
CA ASP A 28 5.69 8.90 41.35
C ASP A 28 5.54 7.55 40.62
N ASP A 29 6.49 6.62 40.77
CA ASP A 29 6.40 5.32 40.10
C ASP A 29 5.38 4.40 40.78
N ASP A 30 4.43 3.88 40.00
CA ASP A 30 3.49 2.84 40.41
C ASP A 30 3.81 1.55 39.66
N LYS A 31 4.31 0.54 40.38
CA LYS A 31 4.66 -0.79 39.84
C LYS A 31 3.49 -1.48 39.12
N ARG A 32 2.25 -1.07 39.34
CA ARG A 32 1.08 -1.63 38.62
C ARG A 32 0.97 -1.12 37.19
N MET A 33 1.62 0.00 36.87
CA MET A 33 1.56 0.66 35.58
C MET A 33 2.66 0.19 34.62
N ARG A 34 2.37 0.30 33.31
CA ARG A 34 3.36 0.08 32.23
C ARG A 34 4.25 1.31 31.99
N THR A 35 3.99 2.39 32.71
CA THR A 35 4.78 3.62 32.67
C THR A 35 5.70 3.64 33.87
N VAL A 36 6.99 3.83 33.62
CA VAL A 36 8.00 3.96 34.67
C VAL A 36 8.34 5.43 34.80
N HIS A 37 8.30 5.92 36.05
CA HIS A 37 8.73 7.28 36.37
C HIS A 37 10.18 7.25 36.87
N PHE A 38 11.06 7.99 36.21
CA PHE A 38 12.47 8.16 36.61
C PHE A 38 12.67 9.51 37.30
N VAL A 39 13.68 9.60 38.17
CA VAL A 39 14.07 10.88 38.81
C VAL A 39 14.48 11.90 37.75
N SER A 40 14.21 13.19 37.97
CA SER A 40 14.57 14.26 37.01
C SER A 40 16.07 14.37 36.72
N ASP A 41 16.91 13.84 37.62
CA ASP A 41 18.37 13.84 37.48
C ASP A 41 18.89 12.62 36.72
N ALA A 42 18.00 11.76 36.19
CA ALA A 42 18.39 10.62 35.38
C ALA A 42 19.16 11.10 34.12
N PRO A 43 20.28 10.44 33.76
CA PRO A 43 21.05 10.86 32.59
C PRO A 43 20.20 10.81 31.32
N GLY A 44 20.22 11.89 30.54
CA GLY A 44 19.44 11.99 29.30
C GLY A 44 19.68 10.83 28.34
N SER A 45 20.93 10.35 28.23
CA SER A 45 21.29 9.19 27.39
C SER A 45 20.61 7.90 27.82
N VAL A 46 20.36 7.71 29.12
CA VAL A 46 19.64 6.53 29.64
C VAL A 46 18.15 6.67 29.36
N LEU A 47 17.58 7.86 29.53
CA LEU A 47 16.18 8.13 29.17
C LEU A 47 15.91 7.96 27.68
N ASP A 48 16.84 8.38 26.83
CA ASP A 48 16.72 8.24 25.38
C ASP A 48 16.83 6.78 24.94
N GLN A 49 17.72 6.01 25.57
CA GLN A 49 17.81 4.56 25.35
C GLN A 49 16.52 3.84 25.80
N LEU A 50 15.98 4.18 26.97
CA LEU A 50 14.74 3.60 27.48
C LEU A 50 13.53 3.97 26.62
N ARG A 51 13.49 5.17 26.05
CA ARG A 51 12.47 5.59 25.08
C ARG A 51 12.59 4.79 23.80
N ALA A 52 13.80 4.62 23.24
CA ALA A 52 14.01 3.80 22.06
C ALA A 52 13.56 2.34 22.28
N GLN A 53 13.90 1.73 23.42
CA GLN A 53 13.42 0.39 23.79
C GLN A 53 11.90 0.33 23.99
N ALA A 54 11.31 1.39 24.56
CA ALA A 54 9.86 1.48 24.74
C ALA A 54 9.13 1.62 23.39
N ASP A 55 9.73 2.35 22.45
CA ASP A 55 9.22 2.57 21.09
C ASP A 55 9.36 1.28 20.26
N GLU A 56 10.51 0.60 20.30
CA GLU A 56 10.72 -0.72 19.69
C GLU A 56 9.71 -1.75 20.23
N GLY A 57 9.59 -1.87 21.56
CA GLY A 57 8.59 -2.74 22.18
C GLY A 57 7.13 -2.30 22.00
N THR A 58 6.89 -1.11 21.42
CA THR A 58 5.55 -0.63 21.01
C THR A 58 5.31 -0.88 19.52
N ALA A 59 6.34 -0.72 18.68
CA ALA A 59 6.36 -1.08 17.27
C ALA A 59 6.19 -2.58 17.08
N ASP A 60 6.92 -3.39 17.86
CA ASP A 60 6.72 -4.85 17.94
C ASP A 60 5.25 -5.15 18.18
N ARG A 61 4.57 -4.38 19.05
CA ARG A 61 3.15 -4.60 19.41
C ARG A 61 2.13 -4.03 18.43
N ALA A 62 2.55 -3.18 17.50
CA ALA A 62 1.73 -2.82 16.34
C ALA A 62 1.66 -4.00 15.37
N ASP A 63 2.76 -4.74 15.23
CA ASP A 63 2.83 -6.02 14.50
C ASP A 63 2.31 -7.22 15.35
N ASP A 64 2.35 -7.11 16.69
CA ASP A 64 1.98 -8.18 17.61
C ASP A 64 0.48 -8.22 17.97
N ARG A 65 -0.39 -7.40 17.34
CA ARG A 65 -1.84 -7.65 17.42
C ARG A 65 -2.19 -8.71 16.40
N PRO A 66 -2.52 -9.94 16.80
CA PRO A 66 -2.98 -10.91 15.81
C PRO A 66 -4.23 -10.34 15.14
N GLY A 67 -4.22 -10.31 13.81
CA GLY A 67 -5.36 -9.89 13.02
C GLY A 67 -6.62 -10.62 13.48
N GLN A 68 -7.77 -9.97 13.38
CA GLN A 68 -9.04 -10.62 13.67
C GLN A 68 -9.27 -11.72 12.61
N ILE A 69 -8.96 -12.98 12.95
CA ILE A 69 -9.13 -14.08 11.99
C ILE A 69 -10.61 -14.45 11.93
N PRO A 70 -11.23 -14.53 10.74
CA PRO A 70 -12.60 -14.99 10.60
C PRO A 70 -12.83 -16.38 11.23
N LEU A 71 -13.98 -16.54 11.88
CA LEU A 71 -14.43 -17.83 12.39
C LEU A 71 -15.09 -18.63 11.28
N THR A 72 -14.78 -19.91 11.18
CA THR A 72 -15.53 -20.88 10.37
C THR A 72 -16.89 -21.14 11.00
N ASP A 73 -17.82 -21.72 10.24
CA ASP A 73 -19.15 -22.03 10.77
C ASP A 73 -19.08 -23.13 11.84
N ALA A 74 -18.20 -24.11 11.69
CA ALA A 74 -17.96 -25.15 12.71
C ALA A 74 -17.41 -24.57 14.03
N GLU A 75 -16.55 -23.55 13.98
CA GLU A 75 -16.04 -22.87 15.18
C GLU A 75 -17.13 -22.07 15.88
N LYS A 76 -18.02 -21.41 15.12
CA LYS A 76 -19.16 -20.68 15.70
C LYS A 76 -20.12 -21.60 16.44
N GLU A 77 -20.29 -22.83 15.98
CA GLU A 77 -21.15 -23.83 16.63
C GLU A 77 -20.54 -24.36 17.94
N ARG A 78 -19.21 -24.42 18.04
CA ARG A 78 -18.50 -24.89 19.24
C ARG A 78 -18.41 -23.84 20.35
N ILE A 79 -18.51 -22.55 20.00
CA ILE A 79 -18.38 -21.43 20.95
C ILE A 79 -19.76 -20.98 21.45
N SER A 80 -19.93 -20.91 22.77
CA SER A 80 -21.17 -20.45 23.39
C SER A 80 -21.23 -18.92 23.48
N PHE A 81 -21.77 -18.26 22.45
CA PHE A 81 -21.96 -16.80 22.40
C PHE A 81 -23.10 -16.26 23.29
N SER A 82 -23.84 -17.15 23.97
CA SER A 82 -24.92 -16.73 24.87
C SER A 82 -24.43 -16.27 26.25
N ARG A 83 -23.11 -16.32 26.51
CA ARG A 83 -22.49 -15.90 27.78
C ARG A 83 -22.06 -14.42 27.74
N ASN A 84 -22.20 -13.74 28.88
CA ASN A 84 -21.76 -12.35 29.03
C ASN A 84 -20.25 -12.23 28.79
N GLY A 85 -19.85 -11.29 27.94
CA GLY A 85 -18.44 -11.03 27.58
C GLY A 85 -17.93 -11.82 26.37
N VAL A 86 -18.68 -12.82 25.89
CA VAL A 86 -18.33 -13.62 24.71
C VAL A 86 -19.02 -13.03 23.48
N ASN A 87 -18.25 -12.50 22.54
CA ASN A 87 -18.77 -12.02 21.26
C ASN A 87 -17.85 -12.44 20.11
N VAL A 88 -18.31 -12.22 18.87
CA VAL A 88 -17.58 -12.65 17.67
C VAL A 88 -16.18 -12.03 17.59
N LEU A 89 -16.03 -10.75 17.94
CA LEU A 89 -14.73 -10.06 17.90
C LEU A 89 -13.77 -10.64 18.96
N TRP A 90 -14.28 -10.96 20.14
CA TRP A 90 -13.50 -11.64 21.19
C TRP A 90 -12.98 -13.00 20.70
N ALA A 91 -13.84 -13.82 20.11
CA ALA A 91 -13.47 -15.15 19.61
C ALA A 91 -12.47 -15.07 18.43
N ARG A 92 -12.64 -14.10 17.52
CA ARG A 92 -11.70 -13.84 16.42
C ARG A 92 -10.32 -13.41 16.92
N SER A 93 -10.27 -12.66 18.03
CA SER A 93 -9.02 -12.26 18.67
C SER A 93 -8.27 -13.46 19.26
N ILE A 94 -9.00 -14.38 19.88
CA ILE A 94 -8.43 -15.61 20.47
C ILE A 94 -7.96 -16.56 19.37
N LYS A 95 -8.72 -16.71 18.28
CA LYS A 95 -8.28 -17.45 17.10
C LYS A 95 -6.97 -16.89 16.53
N GLY A 96 -6.86 -15.56 16.51
CA GLY A 96 -5.62 -14.86 16.17
C GLY A 96 -4.42 -15.27 17.02
N LEU A 97 -4.61 -15.34 18.35
CA LEU A 97 -3.57 -15.81 19.28
C LEU A 97 -3.23 -17.28 19.05
N ALA A 98 -4.24 -18.11 18.83
CA ALA A 98 -4.05 -19.53 18.57
C ALA A 98 -3.26 -19.82 17.29
N GLN A 99 -3.57 -19.12 16.19
CA GLN A 99 -2.82 -19.25 14.94
C GLN A 99 -1.34 -18.91 15.15
N ARG A 100 -1.06 -17.80 15.85
CA ARG A 100 0.32 -17.39 16.16
C ARG A 100 1.10 -18.44 16.93
N HIS A 101 0.46 -19.09 17.90
CA HIS A 101 1.10 -20.09 18.75
C HIS A 101 0.99 -21.52 18.18
N GLY A 102 0.49 -21.69 16.95
CA GLY A 102 0.40 -22.99 16.27
C GLY A 102 -0.62 -23.94 16.90
N VAL A 103 -1.68 -23.42 17.50
CA VAL A 103 -2.74 -24.20 18.15
C VAL A 103 -3.90 -24.40 17.17
N SER A 104 -4.01 -25.59 16.59
CA SER A 104 -5.04 -25.93 15.60
C SER A 104 -6.44 -26.10 16.23
N ASP A 105 -6.59 -26.92 17.29
CA ASP A 105 -7.86 -27.07 18.03
C ASP A 105 -7.99 -26.04 19.17
N TRP A 106 -7.93 -24.76 18.81
CA TRP A 106 -7.98 -23.67 19.77
C TRP A 106 -9.30 -23.59 20.54
N THR A 107 -10.41 -24.03 19.94
CA THR A 107 -11.73 -23.99 20.57
C THR A 107 -11.81 -24.83 21.85
N ALA A 108 -10.96 -25.85 21.99
CA ALA A 108 -10.84 -26.66 23.20
C ALA A 108 -10.23 -25.88 24.38
N TYR A 109 -9.46 -24.83 24.11
CA TYR A 109 -8.76 -24.01 25.09
C TYR A 109 -9.46 -22.67 25.38
N VAL A 110 -10.66 -22.46 24.82
CA VAL A 110 -11.44 -21.23 25.03
C VAL A 110 -12.17 -21.30 26.37
N ASP A 111 -11.78 -20.43 27.30
CA ASP A 111 -12.50 -20.21 28.55
C ASP A 111 -13.23 -18.85 28.51
N PRO A 112 -14.57 -18.82 28.44
CA PRO A 112 -15.34 -17.58 28.35
C PRO A 112 -15.25 -16.69 29.60
N THR A 113 -14.60 -17.14 30.67
CA THR A 113 -14.33 -16.34 31.87
C THR A 113 -13.02 -15.53 31.79
N LEU A 114 -12.17 -15.84 30.81
CA LEU A 114 -10.89 -15.17 30.61
C LEU A 114 -10.98 -14.07 29.53
N THR A 115 -10.20 -13.02 29.71
CA THR A 115 -9.99 -11.95 28.73
C THR A 115 -9.15 -12.44 27.55
N VAL A 116 -9.13 -11.69 26.44
CA VAL A 116 -8.24 -11.99 25.29
C VAL A 116 -6.78 -12.01 25.72
N ASP A 117 -6.38 -11.10 26.60
CA ASP A 117 -5.00 -11.03 27.09
C ASP A 117 -4.63 -12.23 27.97
N GLU A 118 -5.57 -12.77 28.76
CA GLU A 118 -5.37 -13.98 29.56
C GLU A 118 -5.33 -15.24 28.69
N HIS A 119 -6.05 -15.27 27.56
CA HIS A 119 -5.91 -16.37 26.59
C HIS A 119 -4.56 -16.39 25.89
N ARG A 120 -3.75 -15.32 25.94
CA ARG A 120 -2.40 -15.33 25.35
C ARG A 120 -1.54 -16.41 26.00
N GLU A 121 -1.50 -16.42 27.33
CA GLU A 121 -0.72 -17.41 28.09
C GLU A 121 -1.27 -18.83 27.90
N VAL A 122 -2.60 -18.97 27.80
CA VAL A 122 -3.26 -20.26 27.53
C VAL A 122 -2.85 -20.81 26.15
N MET A 123 -2.88 -19.97 25.10
CA MET A 123 -2.53 -20.38 23.73
C MET A 123 -1.04 -20.61 23.55
N GLU A 124 -0.20 -19.81 24.22
CA GLU A 124 1.25 -20.00 24.25
C GLU A 124 1.61 -21.36 24.88
N ASN A 125 1.02 -21.68 26.03
CA ASN A 125 1.24 -22.97 26.69
C ASN A 125 0.70 -24.15 25.84
N ALA A 126 -0.49 -24.02 25.27
CA ALA A 126 -1.07 -25.05 24.40
C ALA A 126 -0.21 -25.31 23.14
N GLY A 127 0.40 -24.27 22.57
CA GLY A 127 1.35 -24.39 21.47
C GLY A 127 2.62 -25.14 21.87
N GLN A 128 3.16 -24.86 23.06
CA GLN A 128 4.36 -25.53 23.59
C GLN A 128 4.12 -27.00 23.97
N GLU A 129 2.90 -27.34 24.43
CA GLU A 129 2.51 -28.70 24.82
C GLU A 129 2.13 -29.61 23.64
N GLY A 130 2.29 -29.13 22.40
CA GLY A 130 2.03 -29.90 21.18
C GLY A 130 0.54 -30.02 20.85
N GLY A 131 -0.21 -28.94 21.07
CA GLY A 131 -1.67 -28.84 21.02
C GLY A 131 -2.37 -29.47 19.80
N GLY A 132 -2.64 -30.77 19.89
CA GLY A 132 -3.89 -31.44 19.50
C GLY A 132 -4.25 -31.58 18.02
N ALA A 133 -4.21 -32.84 17.55
CA ALA A 133 -4.81 -33.42 16.33
C ALA A 133 -4.67 -32.62 15.01
N ARG A 134 -3.86 -33.18 14.09
CA ARG A 134 -3.76 -32.74 12.70
C ARG A 134 -5.15 -32.69 12.05
N ASP A 135 -5.66 -31.49 11.85
CA ASP A 135 -6.68 -31.22 10.85
C ASP A 135 -5.93 -31.08 9.52
N ASP A 136 -6.39 -31.77 8.48
CA ASP A 136 -5.71 -31.83 7.18
C ASP A 136 -5.77 -30.50 6.40
N GLY A 137 -6.22 -29.41 7.04
CA GLY A 137 -6.23 -28.03 6.53
C GLY A 137 -4.86 -27.34 6.55
N ASP A 138 -3.97 -27.70 7.49
CA ASP A 138 -2.68 -27.03 7.68
C ASP A 138 -1.70 -27.23 6.51
N GLN A 139 -1.82 -28.33 5.74
CA GLN A 139 -1.01 -28.52 4.54
C GLN A 139 -1.46 -27.60 3.39
N LEU A 140 -2.72 -27.18 3.36
CA LEU A 140 -3.26 -26.28 2.35
C LEU A 140 -2.93 -24.82 2.69
N ASP A 141 -2.95 -24.46 3.97
CA ASP A 141 -2.65 -23.10 4.41
C ASP A 141 -1.15 -22.81 4.46
N ALA A 142 -0.30 -23.74 4.92
CA ALA A 142 1.16 -23.59 4.80
C ALA A 142 1.63 -23.62 3.34
N ALA A 143 0.99 -24.43 2.48
CA ALA A 143 1.24 -24.38 1.05
C ALA A 143 0.78 -23.05 0.45
N ARG A 144 -0.36 -22.50 0.88
CA ARG A 144 -0.86 -21.20 0.42
C ARG A 144 0.00 -20.03 0.89
N GLU A 145 0.53 -20.07 2.11
CA GLU A 145 1.45 -19.05 2.62
C GLU A 145 2.81 -19.12 1.92
N ALA A 146 3.33 -20.33 1.68
CA ALA A 146 4.55 -20.53 0.87
C ALA A 146 4.33 -20.09 -0.60
N ASP A 147 3.16 -20.37 -1.16
CA ASP A 147 2.75 -19.95 -2.50
C ASP A 147 2.59 -18.43 -2.57
N ALA A 148 1.97 -17.79 -1.56
CA ALA A 148 1.84 -16.34 -1.49
C ALA A 148 3.20 -15.64 -1.36
N ALA A 149 4.10 -16.14 -0.51
CA ALA A 149 5.46 -15.63 -0.39
C ALA A 149 6.28 -15.85 -1.67
N ALA A 150 6.10 -16.99 -2.35
CA ALA A 150 6.73 -17.25 -3.63
C ALA A 150 6.18 -16.34 -4.74
N VAL A 151 4.88 -16.04 -4.74
CA VAL A 151 4.24 -15.09 -5.66
C VAL A 151 4.74 -13.67 -5.40
N GLU A 152 4.82 -13.24 -4.13
CA GLU A 152 5.35 -11.91 -3.78
C GLU A 152 6.83 -11.77 -4.17
N GLN A 153 7.64 -12.80 -3.93
CA GLN A 153 9.03 -12.83 -4.36
C GLN A 153 9.14 -12.83 -5.90
N ALA A 154 8.29 -13.58 -6.59
CA ALA A 154 8.24 -13.61 -8.05
C ALA A 154 7.77 -12.27 -8.63
N GLU A 155 6.79 -11.61 -8.03
CA GLU A 155 6.34 -10.26 -8.40
C GLU A 155 7.45 -9.23 -8.17
N GLY A 156 8.16 -9.30 -7.04
CA GLY A 156 9.32 -8.46 -6.75
C GLY A 156 10.47 -8.66 -7.76
N CYS A 157 10.77 -9.91 -8.12
CA CYS A 157 11.78 -10.21 -9.14
C CYS A 157 11.33 -9.80 -10.54
N ASN A 158 10.06 -9.98 -10.91
CA ASN A 158 9.51 -9.48 -12.18
C ASN A 158 9.52 -7.95 -12.23
N HIS A 159 9.25 -7.28 -11.11
CA HIS A 159 9.30 -5.83 -11.03
C HIS A 159 10.74 -5.30 -11.17
N ALA A 160 11.69 -5.90 -10.45
CA ALA A 160 13.10 -5.60 -10.58
C ALA A 160 13.64 -5.91 -11.99
N ARG A 161 13.14 -6.98 -12.62
CA ARG A 161 13.43 -7.30 -14.03
C ARG A 161 12.99 -6.19 -14.95
N GLY A 162 11.77 -5.69 -14.79
CA GLY A 162 11.31 -4.51 -15.52
C GLY A 162 12.27 -3.35 -15.32
N HIS A 163 12.53 -2.91 -14.09
CA HIS A 163 13.45 -1.79 -13.84
C HIS A 163 14.86 -2.01 -14.41
N CYS A 164 15.38 -3.23 -14.35
CA CYS A 164 16.69 -3.57 -14.91
C CYS A 164 16.70 -3.59 -16.45
N GLU A 165 15.68 -4.13 -17.12
CA GLU A 165 15.52 -4.02 -18.59
C GLU A 165 15.53 -2.55 -19.03
N HIS A 166 15.10 -1.66 -18.14
CA HIS A 166 15.04 -0.22 -18.35
C HIS A 166 16.31 0.51 -17.84
N GLY A 167 17.31 -0.20 -17.30
CA GLY A 167 18.64 0.34 -17.00
C GLY A 167 18.83 0.90 -15.60
N ASP A 168 17.96 0.56 -14.66
CA ASP A 168 18.14 0.86 -13.24
C ASP A 168 19.26 -0.03 -12.64
N PRO A 169 20.37 0.55 -12.17
CA PRO A 169 21.49 -0.22 -11.62
C PRO A 169 21.16 -0.95 -10.32
N ASP A 170 20.32 -0.35 -9.46
CA ASP A 170 19.96 -0.93 -8.16
C ASP A 170 19.02 -2.12 -8.37
N ALA A 171 18.14 -2.04 -9.37
CA ALA A 171 17.29 -3.15 -9.78
C ALA A 171 18.07 -4.31 -10.40
N CYS A 172 19.09 -4.02 -11.21
CA CYS A 172 19.96 -5.05 -11.79
C CYS A 172 20.83 -5.75 -10.73
N GLU A 173 21.30 -5.01 -9.72
CA GLU A 173 22.00 -5.57 -8.55
C GLU A 173 21.06 -6.49 -7.77
N TYR A 174 19.84 -6.03 -7.48
CA TYR A 174 18.81 -6.84 -6.81
C TYR A 174 18.48 -8.14 -7.56
N LEU A 175 18.44 -8.12 -8.90
CA LEU A 175 18.20 -9.34 -9.69
C LEU A 175 19.30 -10.38 -9.51
N THR A 176 20.55 -9.94 -9.41
CA THR A 176 21.70 -10.82 -9.24
C THR A 176 21.76 -11.36 -7.82
N GLU A 177 21.55 -10.50 -6.81
CA GLU A 177 21.72 -10.86 -5.40
C GLU A 177 20.52 -11.59 -4.78
N ALA A 178 19.30 -11.16 -5.10
CA ALA A 178 18.07 -11.65 -4.49
C ALA A 178 17.26 -12.59 -5.39
N CYS A 179 17.36 -12.43 -6.72
CA CYS A 179 16.58 -13.21 -7.69
C CYS A 179 17.39 -14.28 -8.44
N GLY A 180 18.70 -14.34 -8.22
CA GLY A 180 19.58 -15.40 -8.74
C GLY A 180 19.89 -15.31 -10.24
N TYR A 181 19.69 -14.15 -10.87
CA TYR A 181 20.09 -13.91 -12.25
C TYR A 181 21.62 -13.93 -12.37
N SER A 182 22.14 -14.51 -13.44
CA SER A 182 23.55 -14.40 -13.77
C SER A 182 23.87 -13.02 -14.38
N ALA A 183 25.14 -12.61 -14.27
CA ALA A 183 25.60 -11.35 -14.88
C ALA A 183 25.38 -11.32 -16.41
N ASP A 184 25.42 -12.48 -17.07
CA ASP A 184 25.15 -12.60 -18.50
C ASP A 184 23.65 -12.41 -18.79
N GLU A 185 22.74 -12.98 -17.97
CA GLU A 185 21.30 -12.75 -18.10
C GLU A 185 20.92 -11.28 -17.84
N VAL A 186 21.56 -10.63 -16.87
CA VAL A 186 21.38 -9.19 -16.63
C VAL A 186 21.91 -8.36 -17.81
N ALA A 187 23.04 -8.76 -18.41
CA ALA A 187 23.57 -8.10 -19.60
C ALA A 187 22.64 -8.26 -20.81
N ASP A 188 21.99 -9.41 -20.97
CA ASP A 188 21.00 -9.65 -22.03
C ASP A 188 19.70 -8.84 -21.81
N LEU A 189 19.26 -8.67 -20.56
CA LEU A 189 18.14 -7.76 -20.23
C LEU A 189 18.47 -6.30 -20.54
N LEU A 190 19.75 -5.92 -20.42
CA LEU A 190 20.24 -4.58 -20.73
C LEU A 190 20.61 -4.38 -22.20
N ALA A 191 20.77 -5.47 -22.96
CA ALA A 191 21.08 -5.42 -24.37
C ALA A 191 19.86 -4.90 -25.14
N GLU A 192 20.07 -3.92 -26.00
CA GLU A 192 19.02 -3.48 -26.92
C GLU A 192 18.60 -4.66 -27.82
N PRO A 193 17.32 -4.78 -28.19
CA PRO A 193 16.94 -5.73 -29.23
C PRO A 193 17.78 -5.44 -30.47
N GLU A 194 18.58 -6.42 -30.89
CA GLU A 194 19.32 -6.37 -32.15
C GLU A 194 18.35 -5.87 -33.23
N PRO A 195 18.66 -4.76 -33.93
CA PRO A 195 17.78 -4.21 -34.94
C PRO A 195 17.45 -5.35 -35.90
N ALA A 196 16.15 -5.65 -36.02
CA ALA A 196 15.67 -6.76 -36.83
C ALA A 196 16.39 -6.72 -38.17
N SER A 197 17.22 -7.73 -38.42
CA SER A 197 17.93 -7.85 -39.67
C SER A 197 16.90 -7.97 -40.80
N ASP A 198 16.97 -7.00 -41.71
CA ASP A 198 16.59 -7.03 -43.12
C ASP A 198 15.21 -6.46 -43.55
N ASP A 199 15.30 -5.57 -44.55
CA ASP A 199 14.27 -5.06 -45.48
C ASP A 199 13.28 -3.94 -45.09
N GLY A 200 13.75 -2.90 -44.37
CA GLY A 200 13.05 -1.60 -44.26
C GLY A 200 13.76 -0.49 -45.05
N PRO A 201 13.04 0.47 -45.68
CA PRO A 201 13.67 1.56 -46.44
C PRO A 201 14.62 2.34 -45.52
N THR A 202 15.87 2.49 -45.97
CA THR A 202 16.89 3.28 -45.29
C THR A 202 16.54 4.76 -45.37
N ASP A 203 15.64 5.22 -44.51
CA ASP A 203 15.48 6.65 -44.27
C ASP A 203 16.66 7.12 -43.44
N THR A 204 17.55 7.84 -44.14
CA THR A 204 18.76 8.52 -43.68
C THR A 204 18.54 9.63 -42.65
N GLU A 205 17.42 9.67 -41.93
CA GLU A 205 17.23 10.59 -40.82
C GLU A 205 17.69 9.91 -39.53
N ALA A 206 18.77 10.43 -38.94
CA ALA A 206 19.23 9.99 -37.64
C ALA A 206 18.07 10.12 -36.64
N ASP A 207 17.86 9.07 -35.83
CA ASP A 207 16.89 9.08 -34.73
C ASP A 207 17.04 10.41 -33.95
N PRO A 208 15.98 11.21 -33.77
CA PRO A 208 16.02 12.48 -33.04
C PRO A 208 16.64 12.38 -31.65
N LEU A 209 16.60 11.19 -31.04
CA LEU A 209 17.15 10.91 -29.73
C LEU A 209 18.58 10.36 -29.77
N SER A 210 19.19 10.20 -30.96
CA SER A 210 20.61 9.84 -31.09
C SER A 210 21.53 10.91 -30.52
N PRO A 211 22.70 10.54 -29.94
CA PRO A 211 23.66 11.52 -29.45
C PRO A 211 24.12 12.48 -30.54
N PRO A 212 24.05 13.81 -30.32
CA PRO A 212 24.62 14.77 -31.25
C PRO A 212 26.11 14.51 -31.46
N ALA A 213 26.59 14.60 -32.71
CA ALA A 213 28.01 14.40 -33.06
C ALA A 213 29.00 15.32 -32.34
N LYS A 214 28.51 16.37 -31.66
CA LYS A 214 29.31 17.30 -30.85
C LYS A 214 29.52 16.83 -29.40
N LEU A 215 28.79 15.81 -28.94
CA LEU A 215 29.00 15.22 -27.63
C LEU A 215 30.17 14.25 -27.69
N GLU A 216 31.05 14.29 -26.70
CA GLU A 216 32.20 13.39 -26.61
C GLU A 216 32.30 12.70 -25.25
N GLY A 217 32.84 11.48 -25.25
CA GLY A 217 33.18 10.73 -24.05
C GLY A 217 32.07 10.68 -23.00
N ALA A 218 32.33 11.23 -21.81
CA ALA A 218 31.40 11.20 -20.69
C ALA A 218 30.07 11.92 -20.97
N GLN A 219 30.04 12.91 -21.88
CA GLN A 219 28.82 13.64 -22.24
C GLN A 219 27.86 12.78 -23.05
N VAL A 220 28.38 11.95 -23.97
CA VAL A 220 27.59 10.97 -24.72
C VAL A 220 26.93 9.99 -23.75
N GLY A 221 27.71 9.47 -22.79
CA GLY A 221 27.19 8.54 -21.80
C GLY A 221 26.10 9.14 -20.91
N ALA A 222 26.26 10.39 -20.47
CA ALA A 222 25.24 11.09 -19.69
C ALA A 222 23.95 11.33 -20.49
N TYR A 223 24.10 11.77 -21.74
CA TYR A 223 22.98 11.99 -22.65
C TYR A 223 22.18 10.70 -22.90
N LEU A 224 22.85 9.60 -23.22
CA LEU A 224 22.19 8.30 -23.46
C LEU A 224 21.43 7.81 -22.22
N ARG A 225 21.97 8.00 -21.01
CA ARG A 225 21.24 7.68 -19.76
C ARG A 225 20.00 8.54 -19.59
N SER A 226 20.08 9.84 -19.89
CA SER A 226 18.92 10.74 -19.83
C SER A 226 17.85 10.37 -20.84
N VAL A 227 18.24 10.05 -22.08
CA VAL A 227 17.31 9.57 -23.13
C VAL A 227 16.64 8.27 -22.70
N ARG A 228 17.39 7.30 -22.17
CA ARG A 228 16.83 6.05 -21.65
C ARG A 228 15.83 6.32 -20.52
N GLY A 229 16.22 7.13 -19.53
CA GLY A 229 15.33 7.52 -18.43
C GLY A 229 14.04 8.19 -18.91
N TYR A 230 14.13 9.05 -19.94
CA TYR A 230 12.97 9.66 -20.58
C TYR A 230 12.05 8.61 -21.22
N LEU A 231 12.58 7.77 -22.12
CA LEU A 231 11.81 6.75 -22.84
C LEU A 231 11.09 5.80 -21.87
N ASN A 232 11.81 5.34 -20.84
CA ASN A 232 11.24 4.47 -19.81
C ASN A 232 10.08 5.13 -19.06
N ALA A 233 10.26 6.39 -18.64
CA ALA A 233 9.24 7.12 -17.91
C ALA A 233 7.99 7.35 -18.78
N THR A 234 8.17 7.62 -20.07
CA THR A 234 7.04 7.79 -21.01
C THR A 234 6.30 6.49 -21.29
N ASP A 235 7.00 5.36 -21.44
CA ASP A 235 6.38 4.05 -21.64
C ASP A 235 5.62 3.60 -20.39
N ALA A 236 6.22 3.78 -19.21
CA ALA A 236 5.55 3.51 -17.94
C ALA A 236 4.29 4.37 -17.76
N ALA A 237 4.36 5.67 -18.08
CA ALA A 237 3.21 6.56 -18.03
C ALA A 237 2.09 6.08 -18.97
N ALA A 238 2.41 5.66 -20.20
CA ALA A 238 1.43 5.13 -21.15
C ALA A 238 0.70 3.89 -20.61
N GLU A 239 1.44 2.95 -20.02
CA GLU A 239 0.86 1.75 -19.40
C GLU A 239 -0.02 2.09 -18.18
N HIS A 240 0.42 3.02 -17.33
CA HIS A 240 -0.38 3.48 -16.19
C HIS A 240 -1.67 4.18 -16.61
N ILE A 241 -1.64 4.98 -17.68
CA ILE A 241 -2.84 5.63 -18.23
C ILE A 241 -3.86 4.58 -18.70
N LYS A 242 -3.39 3.50 -19.34
CA LYS A 242 -4.27 2.39 -19.75
C LYS A 242 -4.95 1.72 -18.55
N LYS A 243 -4.17 1.36 -17.52
CA LYS A 243 -4.69 0.76 -16.28
C LYS A 243 -5.68 1.70 -15.56
N LEU A 244 -5.37 2.99 -15.51
CA LEU A 244 -6.24 3.99 -14.93
C LEU A 244 -7.59 4.07 -15.67
N ARG A 245 -7.57 4.04 -17.01
CA ARG A 245 -8.79 4.04 -17.83
C ARG A 245 -9.69 2.84 -17.51
N GLU A 246 -9.12 1.64 -17.50
CA GLU A 246 -9.83 0.40 -17.19
C GLU A 246 -10.42 0.45 -15.76
N ALA A 247 -9.63 0.90 -14.77
CA ALA A 247 -10.08 1.01 -13.39
C ALA A 247 -11.23 2.04 -13.22
N LEU A 248 -11.14 3.19 -13.88
CA LEU A 248 -12.19 4.21 -13.85
C LEU A 248 -13.48 3.73 -14.52
N GLU A 249 -13.39 3.04 -15.65
CA GLU A 249 -14.55 2.44 -16.33
C GLU A 249 -15.25 1.44 -15.38
N HIS A 250 -14.50 0.49 -14.83
CA HIS A 250 -15.03 -0.48 -13.87
C HIS A 250 -15.67 0.16 -12.63
N ALA A 251 -15.05 1.20 -12.07
CA ALA A 251 -15.58 1.89 -10.90
C ALA A 251 -16.90 2.62 -11.21
N ASN A 252 -16.99 3.28 -12.37
CA ASN A 252 -18.21 3.95 -12.80
C ASN A 252 -19.33 2.95 -13.14
N ASP A 253 -19.01 1.84 -13.80
CA ASP A 253 -19.96 0.76 -14.07
C ASP A 253 -20.54 0.17 -12.78
N ALA A 254 -19.68 -0.11 -11.81
CA ALA A 254 -20.10 -0.60 -10.50
C ALA A 254 -20.96 0.44 -9.76
N ALA A 255 -20.57 1.72 -9.79
CA ALA A 255 -21.34 2.80 -9.17
C ALA A 255 -22.76 2.90 -9.77
N ARG A 256 -22.86 2.86 -11.11
CA ARG A 256 -24.13 2.84 -11.84
C ARG A 256 -24.97 1.63 -11.48
N ALA A 257 -24.38 0.44 -11.47
CA ALA A 257 -25.08 -0.80 -11.12
C ALA A 257 -25.62 -0.78 -9.69
N ILE A 258 -24.81 -0.32 -8.72
CA ILE A 258 -25.21 -0.23 -7.32
C ILE A 258 -26.38 0.73 -7.15
N ASN A 259 -26.29 1.95 -7.71
CA ASN A 259 -27.40 2.90 -7.60
C ASN A 259 -28.64 2.47 -8.40
N GLY A 260 -28.47 1.72 -9.50
CA GLY A 260 -29.57 1.06 -10.21
C GLY A 260 -30.32 0.06 -9.31
N ILE A 261 -29.60 -0.85 -8.66
CA ILE A 261 -30.18 -1.84 -7.72
C ILE A 261 -30.90 -1.14 -6.56
N ARG A 262 -30.32 -0.06 -6.03
CA ARG A 262 -30.94 0.73 -4.95
C ARG A 262 -32.24 1.37 -5.41
N SER A 263 -32.24 1.97 -6.60
CA SER A 263 -33.44 2.56 -7.20
C SER A 263 -34.54 1.52 -7.40
N ASP A 264 -34.22 0.34 -7.93
CA ASP A 264 -35.17 -0.77 -8.09
C ASP A 264 -35.77 -1.23 -6.74
N ALA A 265 -34.98 -1.11 -5.66
CA ALA A 265 -35.40 -1.39 -4.30
C ALA A 265 -36.08 -0.19 -3.59
N SER A 266 -36.36 0.91 -4.30
CA SER A 266 -36.90 2.16 -3.73
C SER A 266 -36.06 2.73 -2.58
N LEU A 267 -34.73 2.59 -2.68
CA LEU A 267 -33.77 3.19 -1.77
C LEU A 267 -33.11 4.41 -2.42
N ASP A 268 -32.82 5.43 -1.61
CA ASP A 268 -32.10 6.62 -2.07
C ASP A 268 -30.72 6.24 -2.64
N PRO A 269 -30.23 6.91 -3.70
CA PRO A 269 -28.88 6.67 -4.22
C PRO A 269 -27.81 7.03 -3.18
N ILE A 270 -26.64 6.42 -3.31
CA ILE A 270 -25.48 6.74 -2.49
C ILE A 270 -24.42 7.49 -3.30
N HIS A 271 -23.65 8.30 -2.57
CA HIS A 271 -22.45 8.98 -3.08
C HIS A 271 -21.22 8.09 -2.92
N PHE A 272 -20.40 8.02 -3.97
CA PHE A 272 -19.20 7.20 -4.00
C PHE A 272 -17.97 8.05 -3.67
N ARG A 273 -17.86 8.49 -2.41
CA ARG A 273 -16.77 9.38 -1.94
C ARG A 273 -15.35 8.97 -2.34
N LYS A 274 -15.07 7.67 -2.42
CA LYS A 274 -13.76 7.17 -2.88
C LYS A 274 -13.52 7.42 -4.37
N LEU A 275 -14.54 7.24 -5.20
CA LEU A 275 -14.48 7.53 -6.64
C LEU A 275 -14.41 9.04 -6.88
N GLU A 276 -15.17 9.83 -6.12
CA GLU A 276 -15.10 11.28 -6.14
C GLU A 276 -13.69 11.79 -5.80
N GLN A 277 -13.05 11.24 -4.76
CA GLN A 277 -11.67 11.58 -4.41
C GLN A 277 -10.67 11.20 -5.51
N ALA A 278 -10.80 10.00 -6.10
CA ALA A 278 -9.92 9.57 -7.18
C ALA A 278 -10.01 10.49 -8.41
N ASN A 279 -11.21 10.98 -8.74
CA ASN A 279 -11.40 11.95 -9.82
C ASN A 279 -10.77 13.32 -9.50
N ALA A 280 -10.82 13.75 -8.25
CA ALA A 280 -10.16 14.97 -7.80
C ALA A 280 -8.63 14.85 -7.92
N ASP A 281 -8.06 13.74 -7.46
CA ASP A 281 -6.63 13.46 -7.53
C ASP A 281 -6.14 13.41 -8.99
N LEU A 282 -6.92 12.79 -9.89
CA LEU A 282 -6.62 12.79 -11.33
C LEU A 282 -6.61 14.20 -11.92
N THR A 283 -7.56 15.05 -11.52
CA THR A 283 -7.62 16.44 -11.99
C THR A 283 -6.39 17.22 -11.53
N ASP A 284 -5.94 17.01 -10.29
CA ASP A 284 -4.73 17.64 -9.78
C ASP A 284 -3.47 17.14 -10.50
N LEU A 285 -3.42 15.85 -10.85
CA LEU A 285 -2.34 15.29 -11.67
C LEU A 285 -2.31 15.94 -13.06
N MET A 286 -3.46 16.10 -13.72
CA MET A 286 -3.53 16.78 -15.03
C MET A 286 -3.02 18.23 -14.94
N ARG A 287 -3.36 18.95 -13.87
CA ARG A 287 -2.84 20.31 -13.62
C ARG A 287 -1.32 20.31 -13.42
N MET A 288 -0.81 19.32 -12.67
CA MET A 288 0.63 19.16 -12.47
C MET A 288 1.35 18.93 -13.79
N VAL A 289 0.88 17.98 -14.61
CA VAL A 289 1.45 17.67 -15.93
C VAL A 289 1.48 18.93 -16.81
N ALA A 290 0.39 19.69 -16.85
CA ALA A 290 0.34 20.95 -17.60
C ALA A 290 1.35 22.00 -17.09
N SER A 291 1.69 21.98 -15.80
CA SER A 291 2.64 22.92 -15.18
C SER A 291 4.10 22.54 -15.33
N THR A 292 4.41 21.24 -15.49
CA THR A 292 5.79 20.70 -15.53
C THR A 292 6.25 20.31 -16.92
N CYS A 293 5.46 20.63 -17.95
CA CYS A 293 5.70 20.28 -19.33
C CYS A 293 6.80 21.17 -19.94
N GLU A 294 7.96 20.59 -20.26
CA GLU A 294 9.08 21.29 -20.91
C GLU A 294 8.78 21.65 -22.38
N GLU A 295 8.03 20.79 -23.08
CA GLU A 295 7.55 21.03 -24.44
C GLU A 295 6.07 20.63 -24.57
N CYS A 296 5.17 21.55 -24.21
CA CYS A 296 3.73 21.31 -24.36
C CYS A 296 3.26 21.66 -25.77
N HIS A 297 3.43 20.70 -26.67
CA HIS A 297 2.79 20.68 -27.99
C HIS A 297 1.56 19.76 -27.94
N ALA A 298 0.57 20.12 -27.11
CA ALA A 298 -0.77 19.59 -27.32
C ALA A 298 -1.28 20.19 -28.63
N ASP A 299 -0.94 19.54 -29.74
CA ASP A 299 -1.49 19.88 -31.04
C ASP A 299 -2.99 19.58 -31.00
N HIS A 300 -3.78 20.63 -30.93
CA HIS A 300 -5.24 20.60 -31.01
C HIS A 300 -5.72 20.98 -32.41
N SER A 301 -4.91 20.82 -33.46
CA SER A 301 -5.32 21.12 -34.84
C SER A 301 -6.55 20.32 -35.30
N ASP A 302 -6.84 19.19 -34.66
CA ASP A 302 -8.06 18.39 -34.85
C ASP A 302 -9.25 18.79 -33.95
N HIS A 303 -9.09 19.77 -33.06
CA HIS A 303 -10.15 20.31 -32.18
C HIS A 303 -10.40 21.80 -32.48
N GLY A 304 -11.63 22.12 -32.92
CA GLY A 304 -11.99 23.42 -33.50
C GLY A 304 -12.18 24.58 -32.52
N HIS A 305 -11.21 24.92 -31.68
CA HIS A 305 -11.21 26.19 -30.93
C HIS A 305 -9.79 26.68 -30.56
N ASP A 306 -9.64 28.01 -30.49
CA ASP A 306 -8.35 28.71 -30.34
C ASP A 306 -7.89 28.73 -28.88
N THR A 307 -6.77 28.06 -28.55
CA THR A 307 -6.25 27.92 -27.17
C THR A 307 -4.99 28.75 -26.89
N THR A 308 -4.54 29.54 -27.86
CA THR A 308 -3.30 30.33 -27.74
C THR A 308 -3.52 31.78 -27.32
N ALA A 309 -4.76 32.22 -27.13
CA ALA A 309 -5.10 33.56 -26.66
C ALA A 309 -6.27 33.54 -25.65
N GLY A 310 -6.02 34.04 -24.43
CA GLY A 310 -7.04 34.19 -23.40
C GLY A 310 -6.45 34.24 -21.98
N ASN A 311 -7.22 34.74 -21.01
CA ASN A 311 -6.86 34.61 -19.60
C ASN A 311 -6.94 33.13 -19.21
N ARG A 312 -5.99 32.63 -18.40
CA ARG A 312 -6.05 31.30 -17.79
C ARG A 312 -7.39 31.13 -17.07
N GLU A 313 -8.05 30.01 -17.31
CA GLU A 313 -9.36 29.69 -16.72
C GLU A 313 -9.24 29.40 -15.22
N ASP A 314 -10.08 30.04 -14.40
CA ASP A 314 -10.20 29.71 -12.98
C ASP A 314 -11.27 28.62 -12.81
N VAL A 315 -10.83 27.37 -12.68
CA VAL A 315 -11.70 26.19 -12.57
C VAL A 315 -12.61 26.24 -11.33
N ARG A 316 -12.34 27.14 -10.37
CA ARG A 316 -13.23 27.35 -9.22
C ARG A 316 -14.53 28.06 -9.62
N GLU A 317 -14.53 28.85 -10.70
CA GLU A 317 -15.73 29.46 -11.27
C GLU A 317 -16.58 28.40 -11.98
N VAL A 318 -15.93 27.50 -12.74
CA VAL A 318 -16.56 26.39 -13.47
C VAL A 318 -17.17 25.33 -12.54
N ALA A 319 -16.54 25.06 -11.39
CA ALA A 319 -17.09 24.14 -10.38
C ALA A 319 -18.35 24.69 -9.69
N VAL A 320 -18.59 26.00 -9.72
CA VAL A 320 -19.78 26.65 -9.15
C VAL A 320 -20.91 26.72 -10.17
N ASP A 321 -20.58 26.93 -11.45
CA ASP A 321 -21.57 27.14 -12.52
C ASP A 321 -22.01 25.84 -13.23
N GLY A 322 -21.42 24.70 -12.88
CA GLY A 322 -21.86 23.37 -13.31
C GLY A 322 -21.32 22.94 -14.68
N ALA A 323 -21.61 21.70 -15.07
CA ALA A 323 -20.97 21.02 -16.21
C ALA A 323 -21.14 21.75 -17.56
N SER A 324 -22.23 22.48 -17.74
CA SER A 324 -22.53 23.28 -18.95
C SER A 324 -21.63 24.52 -19.11
N SER A 325 -20.92 24.93 -18.05
CA SER A 325 -19.95 26.03 -18.08
C SER A 325 -18.53 25.57 -18.45
N THR A 326 -18.33 24.27 -18.70
CA THR A 326 -17.02 23.74 -19.07
C THR A 326 -16.68 24.09 -20.53
N PRO A 327 -15.43 24.51 -20.83
CA PRO A 327 -15.01 24.86 -22.20
C PRO A 327 -15.04 23.67 -23.17
N VAL A 328 -14.95 22.45 -22.63
CA VAL A 328 -15.03 21.19 -23.39
C VAL A 328 -16.47 20.79 -23.73
N GLY A 329 -17.46 21.49 -23.18
CA GLY A 329 -18.87 21.16 -23.31
C GLY A 329 -19.26 19.86 -22.60
N THR A 330 -20.56 19.63 -22.50
CA THR A 330 -21.16 18.37 -22.08
C THR A 330 -21.55 17.56 -23.32
N SER A 331 -21.52 16.23 -23.22
CA SER A 331 -22.04 15.39 -24.31
C SER A 331 -23.56 15.52 -24.42
N ASP A 332 -24.13 15.31 -25.62
CA ASP A 332 -25.58 15.30 -25.83
C ASP A 332 -26.35 14.36 -24.88
N GLU A 333 -25.69 13.29 -24.42
CA GLU A 333 -26.23 12.34 -23.44
C GLU A 333 -26.24 12.93 -22.02
N THR A 334 -25.20 13.68 -21.66
CA THR A 334 -25.10 14.43 -20.39
C THR A 334 -26.11 15.59 -20.35
N ASP A 335 -26.32 16.28 -21.48
CA ASP A 335 -27.27 17.38 -21.58
C ASP A 335 -28.72 16.94 -21.41
N ARG A 336 -29.10 15.78 -21.98
CA ARG A 336 -30.42 15.19 -21.75
C ARG A 336 -30.60 14.77 -20.29
N ALA A 337 -29.59 14.12 -19.71
CA ALA A 337 -29.65 13.69 -18.31
C ALA A 337 -29.76 14.88 -17.34
N ALA A 338 -29.11 16.01 -17.63
CA ALA A 338 -29.25 17.24 -16.86
C ALA A 338 -30.63 17.88 -17.03
N ALA A 339 -31.17 17.93 -18.26
CA ALA A 339 -32.50 18.47 -18.52
C ALA A 339 -33.62 17.64 -17.86
N ASP A 340 -33.47 16.32 -17.82
CA ASP A 340 -34.42 15.40 -17.18
C ASP A 340 -34.35 15.45 -15.64
N ALA A 341 -33.22 15.90 -15.06
CA ALA A 341 -33.06 16.05 -13.61
C ALA A 341 -33.68 17.35 -13.04
N ASP A 342 -33.91 18.35 -13.90
CA ASP A 342 -34.51 19.65 -13.55
C ASP A 342 -36.05 19.69 -13.74
N THR A 343 -36.67 18.58 -14.15
CA THR A 343 -38.13 18.41 -14.28
C THR A 343 -38.71 17.47 -13.22
#